data_AF-A0AAV3AZB7-F1
#
_entry.id   AF-A0AAV3AZB7-F1
#
_cell.length_a   1.000
_cell.length_b   1.000
_cell.length_c   1.000
_cell.angle_alpha   90.00
_cell.angle_beta   90.00
_cell.angle_gamma   90.00
#
_symmetry.space_group_name_H-M   'P 1'
#
loop_
_entity.id
_entity.type
_entity.pdbx_description
1 polymer ?
#
loop_
_entity_poly.entity_id
_entity_poly.type
_entity_poly.pdbx_seq_one_letter_code
_entity_poly.pdbx_strand_id
1 'polypeptide(L)'
;QLPVLLKGTSDDDTPCPGYLYEEIAKISHESTGSGQRLLEYLLNRLQNNSCHVKLKVLKILLYLCAHSTELFVQDLRRNASYIQEAAAVSGPPDPLHGISLYQKVR
;
A
#
# COMPACT_ATOMS: atom_id res chain seq x y z
N GLN A 1 10.18 13.49 -1.16
CA GLN A 1 9.44 12.22 -1.35
C GLN A 1 8.50 11.89 -0.20
N LEU A 2 8.92 11.98 1.07
CA LEU A 2 8.05 11.64 2.22
C LEU A 2 6.65 12.30 2.19
N PRO A 3 6.47 13.56 1.75
CA PRO A 3 5.13 14.15 1.62
C PRO A 3 4.19 13.43 0.63
N VAL A 4 4.73 12.91 -0.48
CA VAL A 4 3.98 12.13 -1.49
C VAL A 4 3.48 10.83 -0.87
N LEU A 5 4.36 10.13 -0.14
CA LEU A 5 4.04 8.88 0.53
C LEU A 5 2.99 9.07 1.62
N LEU A 6 3.16 10.08 2.48
CA LEU A 6 2.20 10.41 3.54
C LEU A 6 0.82 10.73 2.97
N LYS A 7 0.76 11.50 1.88
CA LYS A 7 -0.50 11.83 1.20
C LYS A 7 -1.13 10.61 0.53
N GLY A 8 -0.35 9.79 -0.17
CA GLY A 8 -0.85 8.60 -0.88
C GLY A 8 -1.37 7.50 0.05
N THR A 9 -0.97 7.54 1.32
CA THR A 9 -1.31 6.53 2.33
C THR A 9 -2.02 7.15 3.53
N SER A 10 -2.65 8.32 3.41
CA SER A 10 -3.32 8.98 4.54
C SER A 10 -4.39 8.10 5.18
N ASP A 11 -4.61 8.26 6.50
CA ASP A 11 -5.62 7.49 7.23
C ASP A 11 -6.97 8.22 7.22
N ASP A 12 -7.61 8.17 6.07
CA ASP A 12 -8.91 8.78 5.81
C ASP A 12 -9.61 8.04 4.66
N ASP A 13 -10.89 8.34 4.47
CA ASP A 13 -11.73 7.74 3.43
C ASP A 13 -11.51 8.33 2.03
N THR A 14 -10.69 9.39 1.91
CA THR A 14 -10.38 10.02 0.63
C THR A 14 -9.46 9.11 -0.18
N PRO A 15 -9.81 8.71 -1.42
CA PRO A 15 -8.95 7.86 -2.23
C PRO A 15 -7.57 8.49 -2.49
N CYS A 16 -6.54 7.67 -2.67
CA CYS A 16 -5.24 8.14 -3.14
C CYS A 16 -5.41 8.85 -4.50
N PRO A 17 -5.02 10.14 -4.63
CA PRO A 17 -5.06 10.82 -5.92
C PRO A 17 -4.27 10.08 -7.00
N GLY A 18 -4.88 9.91 -8.19
CA GLY A 18 -4.32 9.10 -9.29
C GLY A 18 -2.89 9.46 -9.69
N TYR A 19 -2.53 10.75 -9.66
CA TYR A 19 -1.18 11.20 -10.01
C TYR A 19 -0.10 10.72 -9.01
N LEU A 20 -0.46 10.38 -7.76
CA LEU A 20 0.51 9.93 -6.76
C LEU A 20 1.01 8.52 -7.06
N TYR A 21 0.25 7.68 -7.77
CA TYR A 21 0.71 6.34 -8.15
C TYR A 21 1.97 6.41 -9.01
N GLU A 22 1.96 7.32 -10.00
CA GLU A 22 3.10 7.57 -10.87
C GLU A 22 4.26 8.22 -10.12
N GLU A 23 3.99 9.22 -9.26
CA GLU A 23 5.03 9.85 -8.44
C GLU A 23 5.71 8.85 -7.49
N ILE A 24 4.95 7.90 -6.94
CA ILE A 24 5.50 6.83 -6.09
C ILE A 24 6.30 5.82 -6.93
N ALA A 25 5.82 5.46 -8.12
CA ALA A 25 6.55 4.55 -9.01
C ALA A 25 7.93 5.09 -9.38
N LYS A 26 8.04 6.39 -9.66
CA LYS A 26 9.33 7.06 -9.93
C LYS A 26 10.36 6.85 -8.81
N ILE A 27 9.95 6.83 -7.54
CA ILE A 27 10.85 6.58 -6.39
C ILE A 27 11.55 5.23 -6.54
N SER A 28 10.87 4.20 -7.05
CA SER A 28 11.44 2.86 -7.24
C SER A 28 12.53 2.80 -8.32
N HIS A 29 12.55 3.77 -9.23
CA HIS A 29 13.50 3.86 -10.35
C HIS A 29 14.71 4.75 -10.04
N GLU A 30 14.68 5.53 -8.95
CA GLU A 30 15.78 6.44 -8.62
C GLU A 30 17.07 5.71 -8.24
N SER A 31 16.94 4.62 -7.48
CA SER A 31 18.04 3.72 -7.13
C SER A 31 17.49 2.44 -6.49
N THR A 32 18.30 1.38 -6.47
CA THR A 32 17.99 0.17 -5.70
C THR A 32 17.68 0.48 -4.23
N GLY A 33 18.44 1.39 -3.62
CA GLY A 33 18.24 1.79 -2.22
C GLY A 33 16.96 2.59 -1.98
N SER A 34 16.48 3.33 -2.98
CA SER A 34 15.20 4.04 -2.95
C SER A 34 14.03 3.06 -3.04
N GLY A 35 14.13 2.07 -3.95
CA GLY A 35 13.14 1.00 -4.07
C GLY A 35 12.98 0.18 -2.79
N GLN A 36 14.09 -0.20 -2.15
CA GLN A 36 14.06 -0.93 -0.87
C GLN A 36 13.38 -0.13 0.24
N ARG A 37 13.73 1.15 0.42
CA ARG A 37 13.10 2.02 1.42
C ARG A 37 11.63 2.28 1.15
N LEU A 38 11.26 2.41 -0.13
CA LEU A 38 9.86 2.52 -0.54
C LEU A 38 9.07 1.27 -0.14
N LEU A 39 9.60 0.08 -0.44
CA LEU A 39 8.94 -1.17 -0.10
C LEU A 39 8.80 -1.30 1.42
N GLU A 40 9.87 -1.07 2.17
CA GLU A 40 9.86 -1.08 3.64
C GLU A 40 8.81 -0.12 4.21
N TYR A 41 8.74 1.11 3.71
CA TYR A 41 7.71 2.07 4.10
C TYR A 41 6.30 1.53 3.85
N LEU A 42 6.02 1.02 2.64
CA LEU A 42 4.69 0.54 2.28
C LEU A 42 4.30 -0.69 3.12
N LEU A 43 5.20 -1.64 3.35
CA LEU A 43 4.93 -2.81 4.18
C LEU A 43 4.67 -2.43 5.65
N ASN A 44 5.45 -1.49 6.20
CA ASN A 44 5.20 -0.95 7.53
C ASN A 44 3.82 -0.26 7.62
N ARG A 45 3.41 0.47 6.57
CA ARG A 45 2.06 1.06 6.51
C ARG A 45 0.97 0.01 6.37
N LEU A 46 1.22 -1.09 5.65
CA LEU A 46 0.27 -2.20 5.50
C LEU A 46 -0.05 -2.88 6.84
N GLN A 47 0.89 -2.89 7.79
CA GLN A 47 0.70 -3.44 9.12
C GLN A 47 -0.13 -2.54 10.06
N ASN A 48 -0.47 -1.31 9.67
CA ASN A 48 -1.36 -0.43 10.44
C ASN A 48 -2.76 -1.06 10.64
N ASN A 49 -3.44 -0.76 11.74
CA ASN A 49 -4.78 -1.28 12.03
C ASN A 49 -5.89 -0.69 11.16
N SER A 50 -5.66 0.48 10.54
CA SER A 50 -6.64 1.14 9.69
C SER A 50 -6.81 0.43 8.35
N CYS A 51 -8.05 0.05 8.04
CA CYS A 51 -8.40 -0.50 6.74
C CYS A 51 -8.28 0.53 5.60
N HIS A 52 -8.41 1.83 5.90
CA HIS A 52 -8.20 2.89 4.89
C HIS A 52 -6.74 2.90 4.43
N VAL A 53 -5.81 2.82 5.39
CA VAL A 53 -4.38 2.73 5.10
C VAL A 53 -4.08 1.43 4.32
N LYS A 54 -4.56 0.28 4.80
CA LYS A 54 -4.35 -1.01 4.13
C LYS A 54 -4.83 -0.98 2.67
N LEU A 55 -6.05 -0.49 2.42
CA LEU A 55 -6.63 -0.41 1.08
C LEU A 55 -5.80 0.48 0.14
N LYS A 56 -5.36 1.65 0.62
CA LYS A 56 -4.50 2.56 -0.17
C LYS A 56 -3.17 1.91 -0.50
N VAL A 57 -2.52 1.29 0.49
CA VAL A 57 -1.23 0.61 0.31
C VAL A 57 -1.36 -0.56 -0.66
N LEU A 58 -2.38 -1.40 -0.54
CA LEU A 58 -2.60 -2.54 -1.45
C LEU A 58 -2.79 -2.06 -2.90
N LYS A 59 -3.55 -0.97 -3.12
CA LYS A 59 -3.70 -0.37 -4.45
C LYS A 59 -2.38 0.18 -4.99
N ILE A 60 -1.56 0.81 -4.15
CA ILE A 60 -0.24 1.32 -4.55
C ILE A 60 0.67 0.14 -4.92
N LEU A 61 0.75 -0.91 -4.10
CA LEU A 61 1.53 -2.11 -4.38
C LEU A 61 1.08 -2.79 -5.69
N LEU A 62 -0.23 -2.86 -5.93
CA LEU A 62 -0.79 -3.38 -7.18
C LEU A 62 -0.33 -2.56 -8.40
N TYR A 63 -0.34 -1.23 -8.31
CA TYR A 63 0.17 -0.37 -9.39
C TYR A 63 1.67 -0.61 -9.63
N LEU A 64 2.46 -0.70 -8.56
CA LEU A 64 3.90 -0.91 -8.62
C LEU A 64 4.26 -2.25 -9.29
N CYS A 65 3.44 -3.29 -9.14
CA CYS A 65 3.65 -4.56 -9.87
C CYS A 65 3.83 -4.40 -11.39
N ALA A 66 3.25 -3.35 -12.00
CA ALA A 66 3.37 -3.07 -13.43
C ALA A 66 4.26 -1.85 -13.77
N HIS A 67 4.58 -0.99 -12.79
CA HIS A 67 5.21 0.31 -13.04
C HIS A 67 6.52 0.53 -12.26
N SER A 68 6.98 -0.43 -11.46
CA SER A 68 8.28 -0.37 -10.77
C SER A 68 9.38 -1.13 -11.51
N THR A 69 10.60 -1.14 -10.95
CA THR A 69 11.68 -2.01 -11.41
C THR A 69 11.37 -3.49 -11.17
N GLU A 70 11.95 -4.39 -11.97
CA GLU A 70 11.81 -5.85 -11.77
C GLU A 70 12.33 -6.28 -10.39
N LEU A 71 13.42 -5.68 -9.93
CA LEU A 71 13.99 -5.95 -8.61
C LEU A 71 13.01 -5.61 -7.48
N PHE A 72 12.30 -4.48 -7.57
CA PHE A 72 11.26 -4.11 -6.61
C PHE A 72 10.14 -5.17 -6.57
N VAL A 73 9.71 -5.67 -7.73
CA VAL A 73 8.66 -6.72 -7.80
C VAL A 73 9.15 -8.05 -7.21
N GLN A 74 10.43 -8.40 -7.41
CA GLN A 74 11.02 -9.58 -6.79
C GLN A 74 11.07 -9.46 -5.26
N ASP A 75 11.49 -8.30 -4.75
CA ASP A 75 11.52 -8.05 -3.31
C ASP A 75 10.11 -8.02 -2.71
N LEU A 76 9.11 -7.46 -3.41
CA LEU A 76 7.71 -7.54 -3.00
C LEU A 76 7.22 -9.00 -2.91
N ARG A 77 7.53 -9.86 -3.89
CA ARG A 77 7.16 -11.29 -3.85
C ARG A 77 7.78 -12.02 -2.65
N ARG A 78 9.02 -11.69 -2.28
CA ARG A 78 9.68 -12.27 -1.09
C ARG A 78 8.97 -11.89 0.21
N ASN A 79 8.24 -10.79 0.21
CA ASN A 79 7.48 -10.28 1.35
C ASN A 79 5.96 -10.47 1.19
N ALA A 80 5.53 -11.47 0.40
CA ALA A 80 4.11 -11.71 0.14
C ALA A 80 3.28 -12.05 1.39
N SER A 81 3.90 -12.48 2.49
CA SER A 81 3.22 -12.74 3.77
C SER A 81 2.48 -11.51 4.30
N TYR A 82 3.02 -10.31 4.13
CA TYR A 82 2.36 -9.07 4.54
C TYR A 82 1.04 -8.83 3.79
N ILE A 83 0.99 -9.22 2.51
CA ILE A 83 -0.23 -9.13 1.69
C ILE A 83 -1.24 -10.19 2.12
N GLN A 84 -0.78 -11.41 2.41
CA GLN A 84 -1.61 -12.50 2.93
C GLN A 84 -2.24 -12.14 4.29
N GLU A 85 -1.46 -11.52 5.18
CA GLU A 85 -1.95 -11.00 6.47
C GLU A 85 -3.01 -9.91 6.27
N ALA A 86 -2.80 -8.97 5.33
CA ALA A 86 -3.80 -7.95 5.01
C ALA A 86 -5.10 -8.56 4.44
N ALA A 87 -4.99 -9.61 3.62
CA ALA A 87 -6.13 -10.37 3.09
C ALA A 87 -6.87 -11.20 4.14
N ALA A 88 -6.32 -11.32 5.36
CA ALA A 88 -6.99 -11.93 6.50
C ALA A 88 -7.65 -10.91 7.44
N VAL A 89 -7.68 -9.61 7.06
CA VAL A 89 -8.22 -8.57 7.94
C VAL A 89 -9.68 -8.83 8.32
N SER A 90 -9.97 -8.65 9.60
CA SER A 90 -11.29 -8.82 10.20
C SER A 90 -11.42 -7.93 11.44
N GLY A 91 -12.63 -7.75 11.93
CA GLY A 91 -12.91 -6.95 13.10
C GLY A 91 -14.42 -6.77 13.34
N PRO A 92 -14.81 -6.05 14.40
CA PRO A 92 -16.21 -5.74 14.66
C PRO A 92 -16.80 -4.91 13.51
N PRO A 93 -18.08 -5.11 13.14
CA PRO A 93 -18.72 -4.34 12.09
C PRO A 93 -18.79 -2.85 12.45
N ASP A 94 -18.50 -1.98 11.48
CA ASP A 94 -18.73 -0.54 11.59
C ASP A 94 -20.25 -0.27 11.71
N PRO A 95 -20.71 0.69 12.55
CA PRO A 95 -22.14 0.97 12.72
C PRO A 95 -22.88 1.40 11.45
N LEU A 96 -22.18 2.04 10.50
CA LEU A 96 -22.78 2.55 9.26
C LEU A 96 -22.51 1.64 8.07
N HIS A 97 -21.29 1.08 7.99
CA HIS A 97 -20.81 0.36 6.81
C HIS A 97 -20.63 -1.14 7.01
N GLY A 98 -20.93 -1.67 8.20
CA GLY A 98 -20.80 -3.07 8.55
C GLY A 98 -19.36 -3.58 8.33
N ILE A 99 -19.23 -4.74 7.67
CA ILE A 99 -17.91 -5.33 7.34
C ILE A 99 -17.39 -4.94 5.95
N SER A 100 -18.06 -4.02 5.24
CA SER A 100 -17.75 -3.70 3.84
C SER A 100 -16.31 -3.20 3.65
N LEU A 101 -15.77 -2.47 4.61
CA LEU A 101 -14.40 -1.97 4.53
C LEU A 101 -13.37 -3.11 4.67
N TYR A 102 -13.61 -4.08 5.57
CA TYR A 102 -12.81 -5.31 5.64
C TYR A 102 -12.93 -6.12 4.35
N GLN A 103 -14.10 -6.17 3.72
CA GLN A 103 -14.28 -6.84 2.43
C GLN A 103 -13.53 -6.17 1.30
N LYS A 104 -13.38 -4.83 1.30
CA LYS A 104 -12.60 -4.11 0.28
C LYS A 104 -11.10 -4.34 0.38
N VAL A 105 -10.59 -4.59 1.59
CA VAL A 105 -9.16 -4.86 1.83
C VAL A 105 -8.79 -6.29 1.43
N ARG A 106 -9.72 -7.23 1.58
CA ARG A 106 -9.57 -8.64 1.18
C ARG A 106 -9.71 -8.82 -0.32
#